data_AF-A0A496WDP6-F1
#
_entry.id   AF-A0A496WDP6-F1
#
_cell.length_a   1.000
_cell.length_b   1.000
_cell.length_c   1.000
_cell.angle_alpha   90.00
_cell.angle_beta   90.00
_cell.angle_gamma   90.00
#
_symmetry.space_group_name_H-M   'P 1'
#
loop_
_entity.id
_entity.type
_entity.pdbx_description
1 polymer ?
#
loop_
_entity_poly.entity_id
_entity_poly.type
_entity_poly.pdbx_seq_one_letter_code
_entity_poly.pdbx_strand_id
1 'polypeptide(L)'
;MHDRNKLTARVRGLDCSFYNFIAGETLCKKFPSSDLEIWAEYQPVIMALGGKSTYVGDQPAALAVLFAALFTTRQSFMFGMIYGALACQKAGIPLDAFVNQIPVSIKMMQDYYELFAATVPAGDYSNPEASMTTYAAAIDDTLGTFKSLGARSELPQLMHDLVHQGVDSGHGDKQLTGLVKLMGSAS
;
A
#
# COMPACT_ATOMS: atom_id res chain seq x y z
N MET A 1 25.93 -17.44 -17.90
CA MET A 1 26.48 -16.08 -17.75
C MET A 1 25.31 -15.11 -17.94
N HIS A 2 24.61 -14.76 -16.86
CA HIS A 2 23.44 -13.87 -16.89
C HIS A 2 23.66 -12.78 -15.84
N ASP A 3 23.46 -11.55 -16.28
CA ASP A 3 24.04 -10.31 -15.77
C ASP A 3 23.30 -9.82 -14.50
N ARG A 4 23.97 -9.88 -13.34
CA ARG A 4 23.46 -9.41 -12.03
C ARG A 4 23.60 -7.90 -11.81
N ASN A 5 24.09 -7.14 -12.80
CA ASN A 5 24.48 -5.74 -12.61
C ASN A 5 23.41 -4.70 -13.00
N LYS A 6 22.16 -5.11 -13.25
CA LYS A 6 21.11 -4.20 -13.75
C LYS A 6 20.08 -3.68 -12.74
N LEU A 7 20.10 -4.14 -11.48
CA LEU A 7 19.08 -3.73 -10.48
C LEU A 7 19.43 -2.47 -9.67
N THR A 8 20.62 -1.90 -9.80
CA THR A 8 21.09 -0.81 -8.92
C THR A 8 21.00 0.60 -9.52
N ALA A 9 20.43 0.80 -10.71
CA ALA A 9 20.63 2.06 -11.46
C ALA A 9 19.41 2.98 -11.69
N ARG A 10 18.24 2.79 -11.06
CA ARG A 10 17.04 3.59 -11.45
C ARG A 10 16.22 4.19 -10.31
N VAL A 11 16.87 4.88 -9.37
CA VAL A 11 16.16 5.69 -8.34
C VAL A 11 16.93 6.99 -7.99
N ARG A 12 17.54 7.66 -8.98
CA ARG A 12 18.16 8.98 -8.77
C ARG A 12 17.09 10.06 -8.96
N GLY A 13 16.34 10.39 -7.91
CA GLY A 13 15.36 11.48 -7.95
C GLY A 13 14.34 11.52 -6.81
N LEU A 14 14.31 10.52 -5.92
CA LEU A 14 13.48 10.56 -4.72
C LEU A 14 14.22 11.29 -3.60
N ASP A 15 13.53 12.28 -3.00
CA ASP A 15 13.95 13.14 -1.90
C ASP A 15 14.69 12.38 -0.77
N CYS A 16 15.66 13.01 -0.10
CA CYS A 16 16.41 12.46 1.03
C CYS A 16 15.50 11.94 2.16
N SER A 17 14.29 12.49 2.31
CA SER A 17 13.26 11.97 3.24
C SER A 17 12.89 10.50 2.98
N PHE A 18 13.05 10.03 1.73
CA PHE A 18 12.74 8.67 1.30
C PHE A 18 13.82 7.64 1.70
N TYR A 19 15.08 8.09 1.83
CA TYR A 19 16.22 7.24 2.17
C TYR A 19 16.34 6.99 3.68
N ASN A 20 15.86 7.92 4.51
CA ASN A 20 15.86 7.77 5.96
C ASN A 20 14.96 6.63 6.46
N PHE A 21 14.02 6.14 5.66
CA PHE A 21 13.04 5.17 6.13
C PHE A 21 13.53 3.72 6.14
N ILE A 22 14.51 3.36 5.30
CA ILE A 22 15.00 1.98 5.16
C ILE A 22 16.52 2.01 4.98
N ALA A 23 17.24 2.12 6.09
CA ALA A 23 18.68 1.89 6.14
C ALA A 23 18.92 0.47 6.67
N GLY A 24 19.59 -0.37 5.87
CA GLY A 24 20.03 -1.68 6.35
C GLY A 24 20.46 -2.72 5.31
N GLU A 25 20.74 -2.39 4.05
CA GLU A 25 21.56 -3.32 3.26
C GLU A 25 23.02 -3.15 3.68
N THR A 26 23.66 -4.27 4.03
CA THR A 26 25.10 -4.46 4.28
C THR A 26 25.52 -4.62 5.75
N LEU A 27 25.04 -5.64 6.47
CA LEU A 27 25.75 -6.20 7.63
C LEU A 27 25.47 -7.70 7.84
N CYS A 28 25.67 -8.54 6.82
CA CYS A 28 25.66 -9.99 7.04
C CYS A 28 26.88 -10.64 6.35
N LYS A 29 28.04 -10.49 6.99
CA LYS A 29 29.22 -11.31 6.73
C LYS A 29 29.77 -11.81 8.07
N LYS A 30 29.36 -13.04 8.42
CA LYS A 30 29.93 -13.93 9.44
C LYS A 30 30.21 -13.27 10.81
N PHE A 31 29.18 -13.23 11.64
CA PHE A 31 29.37 -13.18 13.09
C PHE A 31 28.79 -14.47 13.72
N PRO A 32 29.35 -14.96 14.84
CA PRO A 32 28.84 -16.14 15.56
C PRO A 32 27.51 -15.88 16.29
N SER A 33 27.04 -14.62 16.30
CA SER A 33 25.78 -14.16 16.85
C SER A 33 24.62 -14.32 15.86
N SER A 34 23.41 -14.45 16.40
CA SER A 34 22.18 -14.44 15.60
C SER A 34 21.95 -13.06 14.95
N ASP A 35 21.24 -13.01 13.82
CA ASP A 35 20.96 -11.75 13.11
C ASP A 35 20.22 -10.72 13.99
N LEU A 36 19.45 -11.19 14.99
CA LEU A 36 18.80 -10.35 16.00
C LEU A 36 19.82 -9.68 16.95
N GLU A 37 20.85 -10.40 17.39
CA GLU A 37 21.90 -9.85 18.26
C GLU A 37 22.73 -8.81 17.50
N ILE A 38 23.04 -9.06 16.22
CA ILE A 38 23.71 -8.10 15.35
C ILE A 38 22.82 -6.87 15.16
N TRP A 39 21.53 -7.04 14.86
CA TRP A 39 20.62 -5.90 14.74
C TRP A 39 20.56 -5.08 16.03
N ALA A 40 20.47 -5.74 17.19
CA ALA A 40 20.42 -5.06 18.49
C ALA A 40 21.71 -4.26 18.77
N GLU A 41 22.88 -4.80 18.39
CA GLU A 41 24.17 -4.11 18.52
C GLU A 41 24.24 -2.82 17.68
N TYR A 42 23.75 -2.87 16.43
CA TYR A 42 23.82 -1.72 15.52
C TYR A 42 22.56 -0.83 15.55
N GLN A 43 21.51 -1.20 16.29
CA GLN A 43 20.25 -0.46 16.37
C GLN A 43 20.46 1.02 16.71
N PRO A 44 21.31 1.43 17.67
CA PRO A 44 21.52 2.85 17.96
C PRO A 44 22.09 3.64 16.76
N VAL A 45 23.00 3.03 16.00
CA VAL A 45 23.61 3.65 14.80
C VAL A 45 22.58 3.77 13.67
N ILE A 46 21.80 2.71 13.45
CA ILE A 46 20.74 2.69 12.43
C ILE A 46 19.67 3.74 12.75
N MET A 47 19.27 3.84 14.02
CA MET A 47 18.30 4.85 14.47
C MET A 47 18.86 6.27 14.36
N ALA A 48 20.16 6.48 14.57
CA ALA A 48 20.79 7.79 14.36
C ALA A 48 20.78 8.21 12.88
N LEU A 49 20.84 7.26 11.94
CA LEU A 49 20.83 7.52 10.50
C LEU A 49 19.40 7.70 9.94
N GLY A 50 18.46 6.84 10.34
CA GLY A 50 17.12 6.78 9.73
C GLY A 50 15.97 7.26 10.62
N GLY A 51 16.21 7.51 11.91
CA GLY A 51 15.19 7.94 12.88
C GLY A 51 14.18 6.85 13.29
N LYS A 52 13.88 5.88 12.42
CA LYS A 52 13.03 4.72 12.70
C LYS A 52 13.53 3.48 11.96
N SER A 53 13.65 2.36 12.66
CA SER A 53 13.97 1.04 12.10
C SER A 53 13.45 -0.06 13.01
N THR A 54 13.08 -1.19 12.41
CA THR A 54 12.55 -2.39 13.10
C THR A 54 13.24 -3.62 12.53
N TYR A 55 13.51 -4.60 13.40
CA TYR A 55 13.95 -5.92 12.95
C TYR A 55 12.80 -6.64 12.23
N VAL A 56 13.02 -7.02 10.97
CA VAL A 56 12.00 -7.63 10.09
C VAL A 56 12.19 -9.13 9.90
N GLY A 57 13.11 -9.74 10.68
CA GLY A 57 13.46 -11.15 10.61
C GLY A 57 14.75 -11.43 9.84
N ASP A 58 15.13 -12.70 9.84
CA ASP A 58 16.44 -13.21 9.43
C ASP A 58 16.54 -13.41 7.91
N GLN A 59 15.45 -13.16 7.17
CA GLN A 59 15.40 -13.37 5.73
C GLN A 59 16.08 -12.20 5.00
N PRO A 60 17.16 -12.42 4.22
CA PRO A 60 17.88 -11.34 3.55
C PRO A 60 17.02 -10.50 2.60
N ALA A 61 15.93 -11.08 2.06
CA ALA A 61 15.00 -10.39 1.19
C ALA A 61 13.91 -9.56 1.92
N ALA A 62 13.79 -9.69 3.26
CA ALA A 62 12.71 -9.07 4.03
C ALA A 62 12.70 -7.54 3.89
N LEU A 63 13.87 -6.91 3.84
CA LEU A 63 13.99 -5.46 3.70
C LEU A 63 13.49 -4.97 2.33
N ALA A 64 13.88 -5.67 1.26
CA ALA A 64 13.46 -5.34 -0.11
C ALA A 64 11.95 -5.53 -0.29
N VAL A 65 11.39 -6.60 0.30
CA VAL A 65 9.94 -6.85 0.28
C VAL A 65 9.19 -5.77 1.06
N LEU A 66 9.64 -5.41 2.26
CA LEU A 66 9.03 -4.35 3.06
C LEU A 66 9.08 -3.00 2.34
N PHE A 67 10.21 -2.68 1.71
CA PHE A 67 10.33 -1.49 0.88
C PHE A 67 9.32 -1.51 -0.27
N ALA A 68 9.24 -2.61 -1.02
CA ALA A 68 8.32 -2.73 -2.15
C ALA A 68 6.85 -2.59 -1.71
N ALA A 69 6.47 -3.19 -0.58
CA ALA A 69 5.13 -3.07 -0.01
C ALA A 69 4.79 -1.61 0.36
N LEU A 70 5.65 -0.95 1.15
CA LEU A 70 5.43 0.42 1.60
C LEU A 70 5.49 1.44 0.46
N PHE A 71 6.38 1.20 -0.51
CA PHE A 71 6.41 1.97 -1.74
C PHE A 71 5.09 1.85 -2.50
N THR A 72 4.60 0.62 -2.71
CA THR A 72 3.35 0.38 -3.41
C THR A 72 2.17 1.08 -2.73
N THR A 73 2.03 0.98 -1.41
CA THR A 73 0.96 1.68 -0.66
C THR A 73 0.94 3.19 -0.94
N ARG A 74 2.11 3.84 -0.88
CA ARG A 74 2.22 5.28 -1.17
C ARG A 74 1.93 5.59 -2.63
N GLN A 75 2.45 4.80 -3.56
CA GLN A 75 2.19 5.03 -4.98
C GLN A 75 0.70 4.88 -5.30
N SER A 76 -0.01 3.93 -4.68
CA SER A 76 -1.46 3.77 -4.86
C SER A 76 -2.23 5.06 -4.52
N PHE A 77 -1.87 5.77 -3.44
CA PHE A 77 -2.46 7.07 -3.13
C PHE A 77 -2.16 8.13 -4.19
N MET A 78 -0.90 8.22 -4.63
CA MET A 78 -0.48 9.19 -5.66
C MET A 78 -1.22 8.96 -6.99
N PHE A 79 -1.31 7.71 -7.44
CA PHE A 79 -2.04 7.37 -8.65
C PHE A 79 -3.55 7.58 -8.47
N GLY A 80 -4.11 7.30 -7.28
CA GLY A 80 -5.50 7.64 -6.97
C GLY A 80 -5.82 9.12 -7.19
N MET A 81 -4.95 10.03 -6.73
CA MET A 81 -5.11 11.48 -6.96
C MET A 81 -5.04 11.83 -8.46
N ILE A 82 -4.13 11.20 -9.22
CA ILE A 82 -4.00 11.43 -10.66
C ILE A 82 -5.28 11.00 -11.40
N TYR A 83 -5.82 9.82 -11.09
CA TYR A 83 -7.08 9.35 -11.67
C TYR A 83 -8.25 10.26 -11.29
N GLY A 84 -8.32 10.72 -10.04
CA GLY A 84 -9.33 11.70 -9.60
C GLY A 84 -9.26 13.02 -10.37
N ALA A 85 -8.05 13.54 -10.58
CA ALA A 85 -7.84 14.76 -11.36
C ALA A 85 -8.27 14.59 -12.84
N LEU A 86 -7.97 13.43 -13.45
CA LEU A 86 -8.41 13.12 -14.81
C LEU A 86 -9.93 13.08 -14.94
N ALA A 87 -10.63 12.49 -13.96
CA ALA A 87 -12.09 12.50 -13.92
C ALA A 87 -12.65 13.91 -13.75
N CYS A 88 -12.06 14.73 -12.87
CA CYS A 88 -12.43 16.12 -12.69
C CYS A 88 -12.26 16.94 -13.98
N GLN A 89 -11.13 16.77 -14.68
CA GLN A 89 -10.91 17.42 -15.98
C GLN A 89 -11.97 17.03 -17.01
N LYS A 90 -12.34 15.76 -17.08
CA LYS A 90 -13.38 15.27 -18.00
C LYS A 90 -14.77 15.82 -17.65
N ALA A 91 -15.08 15.97 -16.36
CA ALA A 91 -16.33 16.52 -15.87
C ALA A 91 -16.39 18.05 -15.88
N GLY A 92 -15.28 18.74 -16.21
CA GLY A 92 -15.20 20.21 -16.14
C GLY A 92 -15.15 20.74 -14.70
N ILE A 93 -14.80 19.91 -13.73
CA ILE A 93 -14.61 20.31 -12.33
C ILE A 93 -13.25 21.02 -12.19
N PRO A 94 -13.21 22.24 -11.62
CA PRO A 94 -11.96 22.94 -11.35
C PRO A 94 -11.02 22.10 -10.47
N LEU A 95 -9.74 21.99 -10.87
CA LEU A 95 -8.78 21.15 -10.15
C LEU A 95 -8.41 21.70 -8.77
N ASP A 96 -8.49 23.01 -8.56
CA ASP A 96 -8.34 23.64 -7.26
C ASP A 96 -9.46 23.20 -6.31
N ALA A 97 -10.71 23.11 -6.80
CA ALA A 97 -11.82 22.56 -6.03
C ALA A 97 -11.56 21.11 -5.62
N PHE A 98 -11.04 20.28 -6.53
CA PHE A 98 -10.66 18.89 -6.21
C PHE A 98 -9.52 18.83 -5.17
N VAL A 99 -8.43 19.57 -5.38
CA VAL A 99 -7.26 19.57 -4.49
C VAL A 99 -7.65 20.02 -3.07
N ASN A 100 -8.54 21.00 -2.95
CA ASN A 100 -9.05 21.46 -1.66
C ASN A 100 -9.87 20.41 -0.89
N GLN A 101 -10.37 19.37 -1.56
CA GLN A 101 -11.09 18.25 -0.91
C GLN A 101 -10.17 17.09 -0.51
N ILE A 102 -8.95 17.00 -1.04
CA ILE A 102 -8.00 15.91 -0.73
C ILE A 102 -7.77 15.71 0.78
N PRO A 103 -7.67 16.77 1.62
CA PRO A 103 -7.50 16.58 3.07
C PRO A 103 -8.60 15.73 3.74
N VAL A 104 -9.84 15.80 3.23
CA VAL A 104 -10.95 14.96 3.72
C VAL A 104 -10.65 13.50 3.44
N SER A 105 -10.19 13.18 2.23
CA SER A 105 -9.77 11.83 1.86
C SER A 105 -8.59 11.32 2.70
N ILE A 106 -7.63 12.19 3.03
CA ILE A 106 -6.49 11.83 3.89
C ILE A 106 -6.95 11.43 5.28
N LYS A 107 -7.93 12.14 5.87
CA LYS A 107 -8.51 11.74 7.15
C LYS A 107 -9.15 10.34 7.07
N MET A 108 -9.95 10.08 6.03
CA MET A 108 -10.55 8.75 5.86
C MET A 108 -9.51 7.64 5.69
N MET A 109 -8.35 7.95 5.08
CA MET A 109 -7.23 7.00 5.01
C MET A 109 -6.59 6.71 6.37
N GLN A 110 -6.58 7.67 7.30
CA GLN A 110 -6.14 7.42 8.67
C GLN A 110 -7.10 6.48 9.39
N ASP A 111 -8.41 6.75 9.28
CA ASP A 111 -9.46 5.89 9.85
C ASP A 111 -9.35 4.44 9.28
N TYR A 112 -9.13 4.31 7.97
CA TYR A 112 -8.90 3.00 7.33
C TYR A 112 -7.59 2.32 7.76
N TYR A 113 -6.52 3.09 8.00
CA TYR A 113 -5.26 2.54 8.52
C TYR A 113 -5.46 1.92 9.91
N GLU A 114 -6.20 2.59 10.80
CA GLU A 114 -6.50 2.06 12.13
C GLU A 114 -7.30 0.75 12.04
N LEU A 115 -8.30 0.70 11.16
CA LEU A 115 -9.06 -0.51 10.86
C LEU A 115 -8.16 -1.63 10.33
N PHE A 116 -7.29 -1.32 9.37
CA PHE A 116 -6.35 -2.30 8.79
C PHE A 116 -5.41 -2.87 9.84
N ALA A 117 -4.84 -1.99 10.70
CA ALA A 117 -3.92 -2.37 11.76
C ALA A 117 -4.60 -3.26 12.84
N ALA A 118 -5.89 -3.04 13.10
CA ALA A 118 -6.64 -3.87 14.05
C ALA A 118 -7.04 -5.23 13.46
N THR A 119 -7.36 -5.30 12.17
CA THR A 119 -8.04 -6.47 11.57
C THR A 119 -7.09 -7.43 10.88
N VAL A 120 -6.12 -6.92 10.12
CA VAL A 120 -5.24 -7.76 9.29
C VAL A 120 -4.30 -8.63 10.14
N PRO A 121 -3.60 -8.10 11.16
CA PRO A 121 -2.78 -8.93 12.04
C PRO A 121 -3.61 -9.93 12.86
N ALA A 122 -4.82 -9.56 13.26
CA ALA A 122 -5.72 -10.43 14.02
C ALA A 122 -6.38 -11.52 13.14
N GLY A 123 -6.48 -11.29 11.84
CA GLY A 123 -7.18 -12.17 10.92
C GLY A 123 -8.70 -12.23 11.11
N ASP A 124 -9.28 -11.26 11.85
CA ASP A 124 -10.72 -11.16 12.08
C ASP A 124 -11.35 -10.04 11.24
N TYR A 125 -12.26 -10.46 10.35
CA TYR A 125 -12.94 -9.60 9.39
C TYR A 125 -14.47 -9.62 9.58
N SER A 126 -14.94 -10.09 10.74
CA SER A 126 -16.35 -10.44 10.95
C SER A 126 -17.25 -9.26 11.32
N ASN A 127 -16.69 -8.14 11.76
CA ASN A 127 -17.43 -6.98 12.25
C ASN A 127 -17.11 -5.70 11.44
N PRO A 128 -17.61 -5.57 10.20
CA PRO A 128 -17.39 -4.38 9.39
C PRO A 128 -18.22 -3.18 9.83
N GLU A 129 -17.60 -1.99 9.83
CA GLU A 129 -18.35 -0.72 9.80
C GLU A 129 -19.07 -0.54 8.45
N ALA A 130 -18.40 -0.93 7.36
CA ALA A 130 -18.97 -1.04 6.02
C ALA A 130 -18.55 -2.38 5.41
N SER A 131 -19.52 -3.19 5.01
CA SER A 131 -19.27 -4.53 4.47
C SER A 131 -18.63 -4.47 3.09
N MET A 132 -18.01 -5.58 2.68
CA MET A 132 -17.42 -5.69 1.35
C MET A 132 -18.47 -5.46 0.24
N THR A 133 -19.72 -5.90 0.42
CA THR A 133 -20.83 -5.58 -0.49
C THR A 133 -21.14 -4.08 -0.54
N THR A 134 -21.07 -3.38 0.60
CA THR A 134 -21.24 -1.91 0.62
C THR A 134 -20.13 -1.21 -0.16
N TYR A 135 -18.87 -1.67 0.00
CA TYR A 135 -17.76 -1.17 -0.80
C TYR A 135 -17.90 -1.49 -2.28
N ALA A 136 -18.37 -2.69 -2.64
CA ALA A 136 -18.61 -3.08 -4.03
C ALA A 136 -19.59 -2.13 -4.70
N ALA A 137 -20.73 -1.82 -4.07
CA ALA A 137 -21.69 -0.85 -4.60
C ALA A 137 -21.09 0.55 -4.80
N ALA A 138 -20.32 1.05 -3.83
CA ALA A 138 -19.67 2.36 -3.96
C ALA A 138 -18.61 2.39 -5.08
N ILE A 139 -17.90 1.28 -5.28
CA ILE A 139 -16.93 1.12 -6.36
C ILE A 139 -17.63 0.99 -7.72
N ASP A 140 -18.79 0.34 -7.79
CA ASP A 140 -19.62 0.26 -9.00
C ASP A 140 -20.07 1.66 -9.46
N ASP A 141 -20.57 2.48 -8.54
CA ASP A 141 -20.97 3.86 -8.82
C ASP A 141 -19.78 4.70 -9.29
N THR A 142 -18.62 4.53 -8.64
CA THR A 142 -17.38 5.21 -9.01
C THR A 142 -16.94 4.81 -10.41
N LEU A 143 -16.87 3.51 -10.70
CA LEU A 143 -16.47 2.98 -12.00
C LEU A 143 -17.45 3.41 -13.11
N GLY A 144 -18.75 3.39 -12.82
CA GLY A 144 -19.81 3.86 -13.72
C GLY A 144 -19.64 5.34 -14.06
N THR A 145 -19.31 6.17 -13.07
CA THR A 145 -19.01 7.59 -13.27
C THR A 145 -17.79 7.81 -14.16
N PHE A 146 -16.70 7.08 -13.91
CA PHE A 146 -15.50 7.18 -14.75
C PHE A 146 -15.77 6.75 -16.20
N LYS A 147 -16.52 5.65 -16.40
CA LYS A 147 -16.88 5.15 -17.72
C LYS A 147 -17.81 6.11 -18.48
N SER A 148 -18.82 6.67 -17.81
CA SER A 148 -19.78 7.60 -18.44
C SER A 148 -19.10 8.90 -18.89
N LEU A 149 -18.08 9.36 -18.16
CA LEU A 149 -17.25 10.52 -18.52
C LEU A 149 -16.21 10.22 -19.62
N GLY A 150 -16.02 8.95 -20.00
CA GLY A 150 -14.90 8.55 -20.86
C GLY A 150 -13.53 8.86 -20.23
N ALA A 151 -13.44 8.82 -18.90
CA ALA A 151 -12.19 8.99 -18.16
C ALA A 151 -11.41 7.66 -18.11
N ARG A 152 -10.10 7.75 -17.85
CA ARG A 152 -9.25 6.58 -17.61
C ARG A 152 -9.73 5.85 -16.37
N SER A 153 -10.11 4.59 -16.49
CA SER A 153 -10.80 3.85 -15.43
C SER A 153 -10.09 2.56 -15.00
N GLU A 154 -8.82 2.38 -15.37
CA GLU A 154 -8.07 1.15 -15.07
C GLU A 154 -7.91 0.91 -13.56
N LEU A 155 -7.68 1.97 -12.78
CA LEU A 155 -7.55 1.86 -11.32
C LEU A 155 -8.89 1.55 -10.63
N PRO A 156 -10.00 2.27 -10.89
CA PRO A 156 -11.32 1.86 -10.41
C PRO A 156 -11.75 0.46 -10.87
N GLN A 157 -11.38 0.05 -12.09
CA GLN A 157 -11.67 -1.29 -12.60
C GLN A 157 -10.93 -2.37 -11.80
N LEU A 158 -9.65 -2.16 -11.48
CA LEU A 158 -8.90 -3.07 -10.61
C LEU A 158 -9.57 -3.24 -9.24
N MET A 159 -10.01 -2.13 -8.63
CA MET A 159 -10.71 -2.16 -7.34
C MET A 159 -12.03 -2.93 -7.43
N HIS A 160 -12.79 -2.69 -8.49
CA HIS A 160 -14.04 -3.39 -8.80
C HIS A 160 -13.82 -4.90 -8.89
N ASP A 161 -12.85 -5.32 -9.70
CA ASP A 161 -12.65 -6.75 -9.96
C ASP A 161 -12.24 -7.50 -8.68
N LEU A 162 -11.39 -6.88 -7.84
CA LEU A 162 -10.96 -7.48 -6.58
C LEU A 162 -12.07 -7.54 -5.53
N VAL A 163 -12.88 -6.47 -5.39
CA VAL A 163 -13.97 -6.47 -4.39
C VAL A 163 -15.08 -7.43 -4.79
N HIS A 164 -15.43 -7.49 -6.07
CA HIS A 164 -16.43 -8.44 -6.58
C HIS A 164 -15.94 -9.88 -6.46
N GLN A 165 -14.67 -10.16 -6.73
CA GLN A 165 -14.10 -11.48 -6.46
C GLN A 165 -14.31 -11.91 -5.00
N GLY A 166 -14.13 -10.99 -4.04
CA GLY A 166 -14.37 -11.29 -2.62
C GLY A 166 -15.84 -11.54 -2.29
N VAL A 167 -16.73 -10.71 -2.84
CA VAL A 167 -18.19 -10.87 -2.69
C VAL A 167 -18.66 -12.20 -3.27
N ASP A 168 -18.25 -12.51 -4.51
CA ASP A 168 -18.59 -13.75 -5.22
C ASP A 168 -18.06 -15.00 -4.51
N SER A 169 -16.95 -14.85 -3.78
CA SER A 169 -16.39 -15.90 -2.93
C SER A 169 -17.13 -16.08 -1.59
N GLY A 170 -18.26 -15.40 -1.39
CA GLY A 170 -19.09 -15.51 -0.18
C GLY A 170 -18.62 -14.64 1.00
N HIS A 171 -17.77 -13.64 0.77
CA HIS A 171 -17.24 -12.76 1.83
C HIS A 171 -17.88 -11.36 1.83
N GLY A 172 -19.05 -11.20 1.20
CA GLY A 172 -19.74 -9.91 1.07
C GLY A 172 -20.09 -9.25 2.41
N ASP A 173 -20.35 -10.04 3.44
CA ASP A 173 -20.64 -9.59 4.82
C ASP A 173 -19.38 -9.26 5.64
N LYS A 174 -18.18 -9.49 5.09
CA LYS A 174 -16.91 -9.27 5.80
C LYS A 174 -16.34 -7.87 5.57
N GLN A 175 -15.32 -7.54 6.35
CA GLN A 175 -14.51 -6.35 6.15
C GLN A 175 -13.75 -6.39 4.83
N LEU A 176 -13.61 -5.22 4.19
CA LEU A 176 -12.81 -5.06 2.97
C LEU A 176 -11.35 -5.52 3.15
N THR A 177 -10.78 -5.32 4.34
CA THR A 177 -9.41 -5.77 4.69
C THR A 177 -9.23 -7.28 4.58
N GLY A 178 -10.32 -8.05 4.63
CA GLY A 178 -10.33 -9.50 4.42
C GLY A 178 -9.84 -9.94 3.04
N LEU A 179 -9.85 -9.03 2.05
CA LEU A 179 -9.25 -9.28 0.73
C LEU A 179 -7.78 -9.72 0.82
N VAL A 180 -7.03 -9.31 1.86
CA VAL A 180 -5.63 -9.73 2.05
C VAL A 180 -5.51 -11.26 2.17
N LYS A 181 -6.49 -11.90 2.82
CA LYS A 181 -6.52 -13.36 2.97
C LYS A 181 -6.96 -14.03 1.67
N LEU A 182 -7.96 -13.47 1.01
CA LEU A 182 -8.51 -14.03 -0.23
C LEU A 182 -7.47 -14.02 -1.35
N MET A 183 -6.83 -12.87 -1.57
CA MET A 183 -5.77 -12.72 -2.58
C MET A 183 -4.51 -13.54 -2.22
N GLY A 184 -4.23 -13.73 -0.92
CA GLY A 184 -3.11 -14.56 -0.47
C GLY A 184 -3.36 -16.07 -0.59
N SER A 185 -4.62 -16.51 -0.56
CA SER A 185 -5.01 -17.93 -0.67
C SER A 185 -5.13 -18.45 -2.09
N ALA A 186 -5.12 -17.58 -3.10
CA ALA A 186 -5.22 -17.93 -4.51
C ALA A 186 -3.90 -18.41 -5.15
N SER A 187 -2.98 -18.98 -4.35
CA SER A 187 -1.66 -19.47 -4.78
C SER A 187 -1.58 -20.99 -4.76
#